data_AF-A0A2S8AF91-F1
#
_entry.id   AF-A0A2S8AF91-F1
#
_cell.length_a   1.000
_cell.length_b   1.000
_cell.length_c   1.000
_cell.angle_alpha   90.00
_cell.angle_beta   90.00
_cell.angle_gamma   90.00
#
_symmetry.space_group_name_H-M   'P 1'
#
loop_
_entity.id
_entity.type
_entity.pdbx_description
1 polymer ?
#
loop_
_entity_poly.entity_id
_entity_poly.type
_entity_poly.pdbx_seq_one_letter_code
_entity_poly.pdbx_strand_id
1 'polypeptide(L)'
;LKEQNEEELKKEMQQRYDDIRQLIAKKDTAAFRQLIQEREDLLGTVYYYSEAEKENRIKDLLTVIMSEEFDIAPYPQEAQLLYFAEGKMVTLVDPVNREGVIRLVNRKDPKDIVSLEFRFHRKKPGQKLSVI
;
A
#
# COMPACT_ATOMS: atom_id res chain seq x y z
N LEU A 1 4.63 -17.02 -4.94
CA LEU A 1 4.57 -15.87 -5.88
C LEU A 1 5.78 -15.84 -6.79
N LYS A 2 7.00 -16.00 -6.24
CA LYS A 2 8.25 -16.01 -7.01
C LYS A 2 8.31 -17.05 -8.16
N GLU A 3 7.56 -18.14 -8.06
CA GLU A 3 7.48 -19.19 -9.10
C GLU A 3 6.44 -18.91 -10.20
N GLN A 4 5.66 -17.82 -10.07
CA GLN A 4 4.69 -17.42 -11.10
C GLN A 4 5.39 -16.68 -12.23
N ASN A 5 4.72 -16.56 -13.38
CA ASN A 5 5.19 -15.71 -14.47
C ASN A 5 5.34 -14.26 -13.96
N GLU A 6 6.57 -13.76 -13.98
CA GLU A 6 6.92 -12.45 -13.41
C GLU A 6 6.19 -11.30 -14.12
N GLU A 7 5.99 -11.39 -15.44
CA GLU A 7 5.27 -10.36 -16.19
C GLU A 7 3.78 -10.30 -15.83
N GLU A 8 3.14 -11.46 -15.66
CA GLU A 8 1.74 -11.54 -15.23
C GLU A 8 1.58 -11.02 -13.81
N LEU A 9 2.49 -11.40 -12.91
CA LEU A 9 2.49 -10.90 -11.54
C LEU A 9 2.72 -9.39 -11.50
N LYS A 10 3.64 -8.84 -12.31
CA LYS A 10 3.88 -7.41 -12.41
C LYS A 10 2.64 -6.65 -12.88
N LYS A 11 1.92 -7.18 -13.88
CA LYS A 11 0.65 -6.60 -14.36
C LYS A 11 -0.43 -6.62 -13.29
N GLU A 12 -0.62 -7.75 -12.59
CA GLU A 12 -1.58 -7.83 -11.47
C GLU A 12 -1.22 -6.81 -10.38
N MET A 13 0.06 -6.73 -10.00
CA MET A 13 0.55 -5.79 -9.00
C MET A 13 0.30 -4.34 -9.41
N GLN A 14 0.62 -3.96 -10.64
CA GLN A 14 0.33 -2.62 -11.16
C GLN A 14 -1.16 -2.29 -11.05
N GLN A 15 -2.03 -3.22 -11.47
CA GLN A 15 -3.48 -3.05 -11.33
C GLN A 15 -3.89 -2.86 -9.86
N ARG A 16 -3.33 -3.64 -8.91
CA ARG A 16 -3.65 -3.48 -7.48
C ARG A 16 -3.24 -2.09 -6.97
N TYR A 17 -2.07 -1.59 -7.37
CA TYR A 17 -1.66 -0.25 -6.98
C TYR A 17 -2.51 0.83 -7.66
N ASP A 18 -2.90 0.66 -8.92
CA ASP A 18 -3.81 1.59 -9.60
C ASP A 18 -5.18 1.66 -8.92
N ASP A 19 -5.74 0.51 -8.50
CA ASP A 19 -6.96 0.46 -7.70
C ASP A 19 -6.80 1.32 -6.43
N ILE A 20 -5.68 1.17 -5.70
CA ILE A 20 -5.40 1.93 -4.48
C ILE A 20 -5.26 3.42 -4.77
N ARG A 21 -4.52 3.79 -5.82
CA ARG A 21 -4.36 5.18 -6.26
C ARG A 21 -5.69 5.82 -6.59
N GLN A 22 -6.61 5.08 -7.21
CA GLN A 22 -7.98 5.56 -7.47
C GLN A 22 -8.78 5.77 -6.18
N LEU A 23 -8.67 4.88 -5.20
CA LEU A 23 -9.34 5.06 -3.90
C LEU A 23 -8.84 6.34 -3.21
N ILE A 24 -7.52 6.56 -3.21
CA ILE A 24 -6.89 7.77 -2.64
C ILE A 24 -7.35 9.02 -3.40
N ALA A 25 -7.30 9.01 -4.73
CA ALA A 25 -7.70 10.16 -5.56
C ALA A 25 -9.18 10.52 -5.40
N LYS A 26 -10.04 9.51 -5.19
CA LYS A 26 -11.48 9.70 -4.90
C LYS A 26 -11.77 10.04 -3.44
N LYS A 27 -10.75 9.97 -2.57
CA LYS A 27 -10.88 10.07 -1.10
C LYS A 27 -11.91 9.10 -0.53
N ASP A 28 -12.00 7.91 -1.12
CA ASP A 28 -12.91 6.85 -0.67
C ASP A 28 -12.31 6.14 0.55
N THR A 29 -12.43 6.79 1.71
CA THR A 29 -11.86 6.31 2.97
C THR A 29 -12.52 5.05 3.48
N ALA A 30 -13.80 4.83 3.15
CA ALA A 30 -14.51 3.61 3.52
C ALA A 30 -13.93 2.39 2.79
N ALA A 31 -13.77 2.48 1.46
CA ALA A 31 -13.16 1.41 0.68
C ALA A 31 -11.68 1.24 1.01
N PHE A 32 -10.95 2.33 1.24
CA PHE A 32 -9.55 2.26 1.65
C PHE A 32 -9.39 1.60 3.03
N ARG A 33 -10.23 1.93 4.02
CA ARG A 33 -10.23 1.27 5.34
C ARG A 33 -10.46 -0.23 5.19
N GLN A 34 -11.45 -0.63 4.39
CA GLN A 34 -11.75 -2.04 4.15
C GLN A 34 -10.56 -2.78 3.51
N LEU A 35 -9.83 -2.14 2.59
CA LEU A 35 -8.65 -2.72 1.95
C LEU A 35 -7.54 -3.07 2.97
N ILE A 36 -7.33 -2.23 3.98
CA ILE A 36 -6.22 -2.37 4.93
C ILE A 36 -6.63 -2.99 6.27
N GLN A 37 -7.92 -3.19 6.54
CA GLN A 37 -8.44 -3.55 7.86
C GLN A 37 -7.73 -4.77 8.45
N GLU A 38 -7.60 -5.84 7.67
CA GLU A 38 -6.94 -7.08 8.14
C GLU A 38 -5.48 -6.84 8.52
N ARG A 39 -4.75 -6.03 7.74
CA ARG A 39 -3.37 -5.65 8.03
C ARG A 39 -3.29 -4.86 9.34
N GLU A 40 -4.21 -3.94 9.57
CA GLU A 40 -4.27 -3.17 10.83
C GLU A 40 -4.64 -4.03 12.03
N ASP A 41 -5.58 -4.97 11.89
CA ASP A 41 -5.96 -5.89 12.96
C ASP A 41 -4.79 -6.79 13.37
N LEU A 42 -4.02 -7.29 12.39
CA LEU A 42 -2.82 -8.09 12.63
C LEU A 42 -1.72 -7.28 13.32
N LEU A 43 -1.45 -6.06 12.86
CA LEU A 43 -0.46 -5.19 13.50
C LEU A 43 -0.89 -4.84 14.92
N GLY A 44 -2.17 -4.54 15.14
CA GLY A 44 -2.72 -4.29 16.47
C GLY A 44 -2.52 -5.47 17.41
N THR A 45 -2.65 -6.70 16.90
CA THR A 45 -2.39 -7.91 17.67
C THR A 45 -0.90 -8.08 17.97
N VAL A 46 -0.03 -7.94 16.97
CA VAL A 46 1.42 -8.15 17.12
C VAL A 46 2.07 -7.10 18.02
N TYR A 47 1.62 -5.85 17.94
CA TYR A 47 2.13 -4.75 18.77
C TYR A 47 1.37 -4.57 20.09
N TYR A 48 0.42 -5.47 20.41
CA TYR A 48 -0.38 -5.42 21.64
C TYR A 48 -1.11 -4.09 21.85
N TYR A 49 -1.61 -3.49 20.77
CA TYR A 49 -2.39 -2.26 20.84
C TYR A 49 -3.75 -2.49 21.48
N SER A 50 -4.15 -1.55 22.32
CA SER A 50 -5.54 -1.38 22.74
C SER A 50 -6.44 -1.05 21.54
N GLU A 51 -7.74 -1.28 21.68
CA GLU A 51 -8.72 -0.93 20.64
C GLU A 51 -8.68 0.56 20.26
N ALA A 52 -8.41 1.44 21.24
CA ALA A 52 -8.27 2.87 20.99
C ALA A 52 -7.03 3.19 20.14
N GLU A 53 -5.90 2.51 20.38
CA GLU A 53 -4.67 2.69 19.58
C GLU A 53 -4.84 2.16 18.16
N LYS A 54 -5.53 1.02 17.98
CA LYS A 54 -5.85 0.47 16.65
C LYS A 54 -6.68 1.46 15.83
N GLU A 55 -7.74 2.00 16.43
CA GLU A 55 -8.62 2.95 15.74
C GLU A 55 -7.90 4.28 15.45
N ASN A 56 -7.08 4.78 16.38
CA ASN A 56 -6.29 6.00 16.16
C ASN A 56 -5.30 5.85 15.01
N ARG A 57 -4.61 4.71 14.89
CA ARG A 57 -3.72 4.44 13.76
C ARG A 57 -4.43 4.51 12.41
N ILE A 58 -5.60 3.88 12.30
CA ILE A 58 -6.40 3.92 11.08
C ILE A 58 -6.82 5.37 10.79
N LYS A 59 -7.30 6.08 11.81
CA LYS A 59 -7.72 7.48 11.69
C LYS A 59 -6.58 8.39 11.24
N ASP A 60 -5.38 8.23 11.77
CA ASP A 60 -4.20 9.02 11.39
C ASP A 60 -3.84 8.80 9.91
N LEU A 61 -3.82 7.54 9.47
CA LEU A 61 -3.57 7.20 8.06
C LEU A 61 -4.65 7.78 7.14
N LEU A 62 -5.93 7.64 7.51
CA LEU A 62 -7.04 8.20 6.74
C LEU A 62 -6.99 9.73 6.69
N THR A 63 -6.53 10.38 7.76
CA THR A 63 -6.35 11.85 7.82
C THR A 63 -5.35 12.33 6.78
N VAL A 64 -4.22 11.62 6.64
CA VAL A 64 -3.23 11.93 5.59
C VAL A 64 -3.84 11.76 4.19
N ILE A 65 -4.57 10.67 3.95
CA ILE A 65 -5.20 10.39 2.64
C ILE A 65 -6.28 11.41 2.29
N MET A 66 -7.04 11.90 3.26
CA MET A 66 -8.08 12.91 3.03
C MET A 66 -7.52 14.33 2.83
N SER A 67 -6.28 14.58 3.26
CA SER A 67 -5.70 15.91 3.27
C SER A 67 -5.73 16.54 1.88
N GLU A 68 -6.21 17.79 1.81
CA GLU A 68 -6.11 18.63 0.60
C GLU A 68 -4.71 19.20 0.41
N GLU A 69 -3.81 18.99 1.38
CA GLU A 69 -2.44 19.52 1.32
C GLU A 69 -1.50 18.62 0.52
N PHE A 70 -1.90 17.38 0.25
CA PHE A 70 -1.06 16.42 -0.45
C PHE A 70 -1.64 16.05 -1.82
N ASP A 71 -0.76 15.97 -2.81
CA ASP A 71 -1.07 15.43 -4.13
C ASP A 71 -0.41 14.07 -4.34
N ILE A 72 -1.09 13.19 -5.08
CA ILE A 72 -0.50 11.90 -5.44
C ILE A 72 0.59 12.10 -6.51
N ALA A 73 1.81 11.67 -6.21
CA ALA A 73 2.91 11.74 -7.15
C ALA A 73 2.69 10.77 -8.33
N PRO A 74 3.29 11.06 -9.51
CA PRO A 74 3.32 10.12 -10.63
C PRO A 74 3.89 8.76 -10.22
N TYR A 75 3.43 7.71 -10.92
CA TYR A 75 3.97 6.37 -10.75
C TYR A 75 5.45 6.33 -11.19
N PRO A 76 6.36 5.67 -10.47
CA PRO A 76 7.74 5.53 -10.91
C PRO A 76 7.82 4.67 -12.19
N GLN A 77 8.55 5.14 -13.20
CA GLN A 77 8.58 4.52 -14.54
C GLN A 77 9.08 3.07 -14.52
N GLU A 78 10.03 2.75 -13.63
CA GLU A 78 10.70 1.45 -13.59
C GLU A 78 10.41 0.70 -12.29
N ALA A 79 9.17 0.75 -11.78
CA ALA A 79 8.80 0.00 -10.58
C ALA A 79 9.21 -1.49 -10.66
N GLN A 80 9.84 -1.99 -9.60
CA GLN A 80 10.36 -3.35 -9.50
C GLN A 80 9.61 -4.17 -8.46
N LEU A 81 9.48 -5.47 -8.72
CA LEU A 81 8.96 -6.41 -7.75
C LEU A 81 10.03 -6.70 -6.69
N LEU A 82 9.66 -6.56 -5.42
CA LEU A 82 10.49 -6.98 -4.31
C LEU A 82 9.75 -8.07 -3.53
N TYR A 83 10.42 -9.21 -3.35
CA TYR A 83 9.86 -10.39 -2.71
C TYR A 83 10.30 -10.52 -1.26
N PHE A 84 9.38 -10.97 -0.41
CA PHE A 84 9.62 -11.25 1.01
C PHE A 84 9.12 -12.64 1.38
N ALA A 85 9.52 -13.12 2.58
CA ALA A 85 9.09 -14.41 3.14
C ALA A 85 9.21 -15.56 2.12
N GLU A 86 10.42 -15.75 1.59
CA GLU A 86 10.73 -16.80 0.60
C GLU A 86 9.83 -16.75 -0.65
N GLY A 87 9.42 -15.54 -1.06
CA GLY A 87 8.59 -15.35 -2.25
C GLY A 87 7.10 -15.63 -2.03
N LYS A 88 6.63 -15.63 -0.78
CA LYS A 88 5.19 -15.69 -0.43
C LYS A 88 4.56 -14.30 -0.35
N MET A 89 5.36 -13.25 -0.21
CA MET A 89 4.93 -11.86 -0.23
C MET A 89 5.66 -11.10 -1.33
N VAL A 90 5.01 -10.06 -1.85
CA VAL A 90 5.55 -9.19 -2.90
C VAL A 90 5.08 -7.75 -2.70
N THR A 91 5.87 -6.80 -3.16
CA THR A 91 5.53 -5.37 -3.22
C THR A 91 6.09 -4.77 -4.51
N LEU A 92 5.62 -3.57 -4.88
CA LEU A 92 6.30 -2.75 -5.89
C LEU A 92 7.06 -1.63 -5.20
N VAL A 93 8.30 -1.42 -5.62
CA VAL A 93 9.18 -0.35 -5.14
C VAL A 93 9.73 0.49 -6.29
N ASP A 94 10.04 1.75 -6.00
CA ASP A 94 10.87 2.60 -6.84
C ASP A 94 12.31 2.04 -6.84
N PRO A 95 12.94 1.82 -8.00
CA PRO A 95 14.27 1.18 -8.07
C PRO A 95 15.40 2.04 -7.51
N VAL A 96 15.22 3.36 -7.44
CA VAL A 96 16.29 4.29 -7.04
C VAL A 96 16.49 4.29 -5.53
N ASN A 97 15.39 4.40 -4.78
CA ASN A 97 15.42 4.53 -3.32
C ASN A 97 14.77 3.35 -2.57
N ARG A 98 14.18 2.39 -3.29
CA ARG A 98 13.44 1.23 -2.74
C ARG A 98 12.23 1.60 -1.89
N GLU A 99 11.68 2.80 -2.07
CA GLU A 99 10.47 3.23 -1.38
C GLU A 99 9.20 2.73 -2.09
N GLY A 100 8.07 2.83 -1.39
CA GLY A 100 6.74 2.55 -1.94
C GLY A 100 6.42 3.39 -3.19
N VAL A 101 5.70 2.78 -4.14
CA VAL A 101 5.33 3.41 -5.42
C VAL A 101 4.15 4.38 -5.33
N ILE A 102 3.47 4.46 -4.18
CA ILE A 102 2.47 5.48 -3.90
C ILE A 102 3.09 6.51 -2.96
N ARG A 103 3.29 7.72 -3.48
CA ARG A 103 3.82 8.86 -2.73
C ARG A 103 2.80 9.99 -2.74
N LEU A 104 2.62 10.61 -1.60
CA LEU A 104 1.82 11.81 -1.39
C LEU A 104 2.79 12.95 -1.11
N VAL A 105 2.77 14.01 -1.92
CA VAL A 105 3.70 15.14 -1.84
C VAL A 105 2.94 16.36 -1.37
N ASN A 106 3.44 17.03 -0.34
CA ASN A 106 2.82 18.25 0.17
C ASN A 106 2.93 19.39 -0.87
N ARG A 107 1.82 20.07 -1.12
CA ARG A 107 1.71 21.21 -2.05
C ARG A 107 2.55 22.41 -1.64
N LYS A 108 2.73 22.61 -0.32
CA LYS A 108 3.44 23.76 0.26
C LYS A 108 4.92 23.47 0.50
N ASP A 109 5.27 22.22 0.77
CA ASP A 109 6.66 21.78 0.95
C ASP A 109 6.92 20.50 0.14
N PRO A 110 7.48 20.60 -1.07
CA PRO A 110 7.77 19.42 -1.90
C PRO A 110 8.75 18.41 -1.28
N LYS A 111 9.41 18.75 -0.17
CA LYS A 111 10.27 17.83 0.59
C LYS A 111 9.50 17.00 1.62
N ASP A 112 8.29 17.42 1.98
CA ASP A 112 7.38 16.67 2.83
C ASP A 112 6.64 15.63 1.97
N ILE A 113 7.12 14.39 2.05
CA ILE A 113 6.65 13.26 1.26
C ILE A 113 6.21 12.15 2.20
N VAL A 114 4.96 11.72 2.06
CA VAL A 114 4.46 10.50 2.70
C VAL A 114 4.50 9.38 1.68
N SER A 115 5.28 8.34 1.97
CA SER A 115 5.30 7.11 1.16
C SER A 115 4.38 6.06 1.78
N LEU A 116 3.48 5.50 0.96
CA LEU A 116 2.59 4.42 1.37
C LEU A 116 3.12 3.08 0.90
N GLU A 117 3.45 2.22 1.87
CA GLU A 117 3.99 0.90 1.62
C GLU A 117 2.93 -0.18 1.83
N PHE A 118 2.74 -1.02 0.82
CA PHE A 118 1.86 -2.17 0.86
C PHE A 118 2.64 -3.43 0.53
N ARG A 119 2.41 -4.49 1.30
CA ARG A 119 2.85 -5.85 0.94
C ARG A 119 1.62 -6.64 0.56
N PHE A 120 1.80 -7.54 -0.38
CA PHE A 120 0.72 -8.36 -0.90
C PHE A 120 1.08 -9.83 -0.80
N HIS A 121 0.07 -10.64 -0.54
CA HIS A 121 0.17 -12.10 -0.57
C HIS A 121 -1.11 -12.71 -1.16
N ARG A 122 -1.05 -14.00 -1.48
CA ARG A 122 -2.25 -14.78 -1.76
C ARG A 122 -2.59 -15.60 -0.53
N LYS A 123 -3.81 -15.46 0.00
CA LYS A 123 -4.28 -16.28 1.13
C LYS A 123 -4.39 -17.76 0.76
N LYS A 124 -4.79 -18.04 -0.48
CA LYS A 124 -4.87 -19.39 -1.04
C LYS A 124 -4.33 -19.41 -2.48
N PRO A 125 -3.82 -20.55 -2.96
CA PRO A 125 -3.45 -20.70 -4.36
C PRO A 125 -4.59 -20.29 -5.31
N GLY A 126 -4.28 -19.53 -6.36
CA GLY A 126 -5.25 -19.05 -7.35
C GLY A 126 -6.12 -17.86 -6.95
N GLN A 127 -6.07 -17.38 -5.70
CA GLN A 127 -6.80 -16.16 -5.30
C GLN A 127 -6.05 -14.88 -5.67
N LYS A 128 -6.79 -13.77 -5.81
CA LYS A 128 -6.21 -12.43 -6.01
C LYS A 128 -5.30 -12.01 -4.85
N LEU A 129 -4.34 -11.14 -5.16
CA LEU A 129 -3.47 -10.52 -4.16
C LEU A 129 -4.23 -9.60 -3.18
N SER A 130 -4.01 -9.81 -1.89
CA SER A 130 -4.53 -9.00 -0.77
C SER A 130 -3.40 -8.33 0.01
N VAL A 131 -3.68 -7.16 0.58
CA VAL A 131 -2.76 -6.42 1.45
C VAL A 131 -2.53 -7.19 2.76
N ILE A 132 -1.30 -7.19 3.26
CA ILE A 132 -0.88 -7.82 4.54
C ILE A 132 0.14 -6.97 5.29
#